data_AF-A0A8T4VKN8-F1
#
_entry.id   AF-A0A8T4VKN8-F1
#
_cell.length_a   1.000
_cell.length_b   1.000
_cell.length_c   1.000
_cell.angle_alpha   90.00
_cell.angle_beta   90.00
_cell.angle_gamma   90.00
#
_symmetry.space_group_name_H-M   'P 1'
#
loop_
_entity.id
_entity.type
_entity.pdbx_description
1 polymer ?
#
loop_
_entity_poly.entity_id
_entity_poly.type
_entity_poly.pdbx_seq_one_letter_code
_entity_poly.pdbx_strand_id
1 'polypeptide(L)'
;MSKESRGMSLVSQEFRDLIVNGLISNAGRDLTLIEKDGRNIFKDPSLENRIQTSSFEPRITDEVYVLDTETAGLFRPREGQTIYRTLLQLPKRQREKKSTVSGLQMIKGFSYLFPLQEKIRFTKGKYAESSPKSTMGRLFLNTRMIADYSPSFNEVGWQYKMDSDLDLWLLIQPLHFNVIAWEGLTFNQIRYFTGSDSEMTASEIKSLWNWHPFLKIKDKDGELIPAPLLMTDKPTIHLDLTGSETEGVVGLRARHTPNFIDLKSQSGTYNPEEFFEPVMQGNANIRSRRDHYLFASREYFDVPEDMAIELISNHDIGLNGPLDLAGFIDGNFRGQLVFEIRSDELGDVILEGDQIPISKLKVFRTKIPDKLYGLENNSNYQSQFGPRAAKYFSTFDWKNAAKTYGKLKHSVMVEDARLLTKLRSNGLGYEPISEDLEETLIKELNENAFYHMRYDCESDELVLQIIPYVIVFGVNNDVFHYVRANSIIDYGDKRLFGKHSIGIGGHLRKSDSPNYIINGMNREITEEIKIENGILSEPKLVGTLIADDKPVDRVHFGLIYIAKTNGQVYPNENALKTGGLMSIEDITRDGERDQKYETWSKILIPHLPTLYRLSE
;
A
#
# COMPACT_ATOMS: atom_id res chain seq x y z
N MET A 1 19.51 -1.09 -44.21
CA MET A 1 19.54 0.25 -43.60
C MET A 1 20.67 0.27 -42.60
N SER A 2 21.65 1.17 -42.74
CA SER A 2 22.71 1.33 -41.73
C SER A 2 22.09 1.71 -40.38
N LYS A 3 22.77 1.42 -39.27
CA LYS A 3 22.31 1.77 -37.91
C LYS A 3 21.96 3.27 -37.74
N GLU A 4 22.46 4.14 -38.62
CA GLU A 4 22.25 5.59 -38.60
C GLU A 4 20.91 6.07 -39.18
N SER A 5 20.09 5.20 -39.79
CA SER A 5 18.82 5.61 -40.43
C SER A 5 17.55 5.22 -39.69
N ARG A 6 17.64 4.77 -38.44
CA ARG A 6 16.48 4.31 -37.64
C ARG A 6 16.14 5.26 -36.51
N GLY A 7 14.87 5.33 -36.14
CA GLY A 7 14.39 6.04 -34.97
C GLY A 7 15.02 5.54 -33.67
N MET A 8 15.08 6.42 -32.68
CA MET A 8 15.58 6.16 -31.33
C MET A 8 14.68 6.84 -30.29
N SER A 9 14.67 6.27 -29.07
CA SER A 9 14.27 6.98 -27.87
C SER A 9 15.41 7.88 -27.40
N LEU A 10 15.09 9.13 -27.08
CA LEU A 10 16.07 10.10 -26.61
C LEU A 10 16.54 9.81 -25.20
N VAL A 11 17.75 10.29 -24.89
CA VAL A 11 18.40 10.17 -23.58
C VAL A 11 18.66 11.51 -22.90
N SER A 12 19.07 11.47 -21.63
CA SER A 12 19.34 12.62 -20.76
C SER A 12 19.98 13.84 -21.43
N GLN A 13 21.12 13.68 -22.12
CA GLN A 13 21.79 14.79 -22.82
C GLN A 13 20.95 15.40 -23.95
N GLU A 14 20.19 14.58 -24.67
CA GLU A 14 19.34 15.04 -25.77
C GLU A 14 18.08 15.75 -25.24
N PHE A 15 17.58 15.37 -24.06
CA PHE A 15 16.53 16.13 -23.37
C PHE A 15 17.01 17.52 -22.93
N ARG A 16 18.27 17.67 -22.49
CA ARG A 16 18.85 19.00 -22.23
C ARG A 16 18.86 19.84 -23.51
N ASP A 17 19.24 19.25 -24.64
CA ASP A 17 19.19 19.92 -25.94
C ASP A 17 17.77 20.34 -26.33
N LEU A 18 16.76 19.49 -26.11
CA LEU A 18 15.35 19.85 -26.37
C LEU A 18 14.92 21.08 -25.55
N ILE A 19 15.34 21.16 -24.29
CA ILE A 19 15.00 22.27 -23.38
C ILE A 19 15.74 23.55 -23.79
N VAL A 20 17.05 23.48 -24.06
CA VAL A 20 17.86 24.63 -24.50
C VAL A 20 17.34 25.21 -25.81
N ASN A 21 16.92 24.34 -26.75
CA ASN A 21 16.37 24.76 -28.03
C ASN A 21 14.88 25.17 -27.97
N GLY A 22 14.26 25.16 -26.79
CA GLY A 22 12.87 25.57 -26.58
C GLY A 22 11.83 24.61 -27.19
N LEU A 23 12.20 23.36 -27.46
CA LEU A 23 11.27 22.30 -27.89
C LEU A 23 10.50 21.70 -26.72
N ILE A 24 11.07 21.75 -25.52
CA ILE A 24 10.35 21.59 -24.25
C ILE A 24 10.44 22.92 -23.53
N SER A 25 9.31 23.57 -23.29
CA SER A 25 9.29 24.85 -22.61
C SER A 25 9.59 24.66 -21.12
N ASN A 26 10.30 25.61 -20.53
CA ASN A 26 10.57 25.65 -19.11
C ASN A 26 10.72 27.11 -18.66
N ALA A 27 9.63 27.87 -18.78
CA ALA A 27 9.63 29.31 -18.65
C ALA A 27 10.13 29.77 -17.26
N GLY A 28 10.94 30.83 -17.23
CA GLY A 28 11.41 31.47 -16.00
C GLY A 28 12.51 30.70 -15.25
N ARG A 29 13.12 29.68 -15.87
CA ARG A 29 14.20 28.88 -15.28
C ARG A 29 15.56 29.24 -15.84
N ASP A 30 16.59 29.08 -15.02
CA ASP A 30 17.98 29.20 -15.46
C ASP A 30 18.36 27.98 -16.31
N LEU A 31 18.60 28.21 -17.60
CA LEU A 31 19.00 27.19 -18.57
C LEU A 31 20.51 27.11 -18.75
N THR A 32 21.29 27.79 -17.89
CA THR A 32 22.75 27.72 -17.92
C THR A 32 23.21 26.29 -17.67
N LEU A 33 24.01 25.77 -18.59
CA LEU A 33 24.71 24.50 -18.43
C LEU A 33 26.06 24.71 -17.75
N ILE A 34 26.44 23.79 -16.87
CA ILE A 34 27.76 23.72 -16.24
C ILE A 34 28.36 22.33 -16.51
N GLU A 35 29.68 22.27 -16.63
CA GLU A 35 30.40 21.00 -16.71
C GLU A 35 30.59 20.42 -15.30
N LYS A 36 30.15 19.17 -15.10
CA LYS A 36 30.33 18.42 -13.87
C LYS A 36 30.56 16.95 -14.19
N ASP A 37 31.66 16.39 -13.70
CA ASP A 37 32.03 14.98 -13.90
C ASP A 37 32.05 14.57 -15.39
N GLY A 38 32.51 15.48 -16.27
CA GLY A 38 32.56 15.27 -17.72
C GLY A 38 31.21 15.38 -18.45
N ARG A 39 30.17 15.91 -17.78
CA ARG A 39 28.81 16.05 -18.31
C ARG A 39 28.36 17.50 -18.28
N ASN A 40 27.60 17.93 -19.28
CA ASN A 40 26.93 19.22 -19.28
C ASN A 40 25.55 19.07 -18.63
N ILE A 41 25.36 19.68 -17.46
CA ILE A 41 24.12 19.60 -16.67
C ILE A 41 23.54 20.99 -16.43
N PHE A 42 22.24 21.10 -16.20
CA PHE A 42 21.65 22.38 -15.81
C PHE A 42 22.14 22.81 -14.42
N LYS A 43 22.50 24.08 -14.28
CA LYS A 43 22.88 24.68 -13.01
C LYS A 43 21.72 24.66 -12.00
N ASP A 44 20.48 24.82 -12.46
CA ASP A 44 19.27 24.67 -11.63
C ASP A 44 19.02 23.19 -11.32
N PRO A 45 19.25 22.74 -10.06
CA PRO A 45 19.08 21.33 -9.71
C PRO A 45 17.62 20.86 -9.82
N SER A 46 16.66 21.76 -9.66
CA SER A 46 15.23 21.42 -9.75
C SER A 46 14.78 21.17 -11.20
N LEU A 47 15.52 21.65 -12.19
CA LEU A 47 15.36 21.28 -13.58
C LEU A 47 16.11 19.98 -13.89
N GLU A 48 17.40 19.91 -13.53
CA GLU A 48 18.26 18.76 -13.82
C GLU A 48 17.72 17.45 -13.21
N ASN A 49 17.17 17.51 -12.00
CA ASN A 49 16.61 16.33 -11.33
C ASN A 49 15.39 15.74 -12.04
N ARG A 50 14.75 16.47 -12.94
CA ARG A 50 13.58 16.01 -13.71
C ARG A 50 13.95 15.36 -15.03
N ILE A 51 15.21 15.51 -15.48
CA ILE A 51 15.76 14.79 -16.61
C ILE A 51 16.24 13.44 -16.10
N GLN A 52 15.55 12.38 -16.49
CA GLN A 52 15.93 11.01 -16.18
C GLN A 52 16.83 10.46 -17.30
N THR A 53 17.21 9.19 -17.18
CA THR A 53 18.05 8.49 -18.16
C THR A 53 17.50 8.56 -19.59
N SER A 54 16.20 8.27 -19.77
CA SER A 54 15.52 8.25 -21.07
C SER A 54 14.16 8.96 -21.08
N SER A 55 13.91 9.83 -20.10
CA SER A 55 12.62 10.52 -19.95
C SER A 55 12.75 11.89 -19.27
N PHE A 56 11.69 12.69 -19.35
CA PHE A 56 11.58 13.99 -18.68
C PHE A 56 10.31 14.07 -17.84
N GLU A 57 10.39 14.64 -16.64
CA GLU A 57 9.27 14.73 -15.71
C GLU A 57 8.60 16.13 -15.71
N PRO A 58 7.44 16.29 -16.36
CA PRO A 58 6.68 17.54 -16.31
C PRO A 58 5.98 17.73 -14.96
N ARG A 59 5.71 18.99 -14.62
CA ARG A 59 5.12 19.38 -13.34
C ARG A 59 3.68 19.84 -13.49
N ILE A 60 2.85 19.55 -12.50
CA ILE A 60 1.50 20.13 -12.42
C ILE A 60 1.57 21.61 -12.01
N THR A 61 0.62 22.41 -12.48
CA THR A 61 0.44 23.80 -12.04
C THR A 61 -0.24 23.88 -10.66
N ASP A 62 -0.47 25.10 -10.20
CA ASP A 62 -1.27 25.40 -9.01
C ASP A 62 -2.79 25.28 -9.25
N GLU A 63 -3.20 25.15 -10.52
CA GLU A 63 -4.57 25.08 -10.99
C GLU A 63 -5.02 23.64 -11.22
N VAL A 64 -6.24 23.32 -10.78
CA VAL A 64 -6.86 22.01 -11.02
C VAL A 64 -8.35 22.13 -11.30
N TYR A 65 -8.87 21.25 -12.14
CA TYR A 65 -10.29 21.06 -12.36
C TYR A 65 -10.74 19.72 -11.80
N VAL A 66 -11.61 19.75 -10.80
CA VAL A 66 -12.25 18.55 -10.26
C VAL A 66 -13.43 18.21 -11.15
N LEU A 67 -13.38 17.03 -11.76
CA LEU A 67 -14.36 16.55 -12.72
C LEU A 67 -15.30 15.53 -12.07
N ASP A 68 -16.61 15.74 -12.23
CA ASP A 68 -17.62 14.74 -11.88
C ASP A 68 -17.70 13.71 -13.01
N THR A 69 -17.06 12.56 -12.78
CA THR A 69 -17.01 11.46 -13.75
C THR A 69 -18.10 10.40 -13.53
N GLU A 70 -18.89 10.48 -12.45
CA GLU A 70 -19.97 9.52 -12.19
C GLU A 70 -21.12 9.72 -13.18
N THR A 71 -21.44 10.97 -13.51
CA THR A 71 -22.59 11.29 -14.37
C THR A 71 -22.22 11.54 -15.83
N ALA A 72 -21.01 12.01 -16.11
CA ALA A 72 -20.59 12.45 -17.45
C ALA A 72 -19.63 11.47 -18.17
N GLY A 73 -19.18 10.42 -17.49
CA GLY A 73 -18.14 9.52 -17.98
C GLY A 73 -16.74 10.14 -17.96
N LEU A 74 -15.75 9.39 -18.45
CA LEU A 74 -14.34 9.83 -18.45
C LEU A 74 -14.14 11.02 -19.40
N PHE A 75 -13.44 12.06 -18.93
CA PHE A 75 -13.03 13.18 -19.76
C PHE A 75 -12.14 12.71 -20.92
N ARG A 76 -12.52 13.03 -22.16
CA ARG A 76 -11.79 12.61 -23.37
C ARG A 76 -11.36 13.82 -24.19
N PRO A 77 -10.07 13.90 -24.59
CA PRO A 77 -9.62 14.97 -25.48
C PRO A 77 -10.23 14.80 -26.88
N ARG A 78 -10.18 15.85 -27.70
CA ARG A 78 -10.78 15.87 -29.05
C ARG A 78 -9.78 16.35 -30.09
N GLU A 79 -9.84 15.73 -31.25
CA GLU A 79 -9.04 16.13 -32.40
C GLU A 79 -9.34 17.61 -32.77
N GLY A 80 -8.27 18.38 -33.01
CA GLY A 80 -8.39 19.77 -33.46
C GLY A 80 -8.92 20.76 -32.41
N GLN A 81 -9.10 20.36 -31.15
CA GLN A 81 -9.55 21.24 -30.07
C GLN A 81 -8.53 21.32 -28.93
N THR A 82 -8.46 22.48 -28.27
CA THR A 82 -7.72 22.58 -27.02
C THR A 82 -8.46 21.87 -25.89
N ILE A 83 -7.72 21.31 -24.94
CA ILE A 83 -8.28 20.66 -23.75
C ILE A 83 -9.17 21.62 -22.97
N TYR A 84 -8.78 22.89 -22.88
CA TYR A 84 -9.59 23.92 -22.25
C TYR A 84 -10.95 24.09 -22.95
N ARG A 85 -11.01 24.07 -24.29
CA ARG A 85 -12.29 24.13 -25.02
C ARG A 85 -13.14 22.89 -24.79
N THR A 86 -12.54 21.71 -24.70
CA THR A 86 -13.26 20.48 -24.35
C THR A 86 -13.82 20.55 -22.94
N LEU A 87 -13.03 21.05 -21.98
CA LEU A 87 -13.45 21.29 -20.60
C LEU A 87 -14.65 22.24 -20.52
N LEU A 88 -14.67 23.33 -21.30
CA LEU A 88 -15.78 24.29 -21.30
C LEU A 88 -17.13 23.69 -21.71
N GLN A 89 -17.14 22.56 -22.41
CA GLN A 89 -18.39 21.86 -22.80
C GLN A 89 -19.06 21.15 -21.62
N LEU A 90 -18.30 20.87 -20.54
CA LEU A 90 -18.89 20.37 -19.31
C LEU A 90 -19.64 21.49 -18.57
N PRO A 91 -20.85 21.21 -18.05
CA PRO A 91 -21.54 22.10 -17.11
C PRO A 91 -20.61 22.54 -15.98
N LYS A 92 -20.69 23.81 -15.56
CA LYS A 92 -19.83 24.38 -14.50
C LYS A 92 -19.76 23.51 -13.23
N ARG A 93 -20.89 22.89 -12.84
CA ARG A 93 -20.99 22.00 -11.67
C ARG A 93 -20.14 20.73 -11.77
N GLN A 94 -19.75 20.32 -12.98
CA GLN A 94 -18.96 19.11 -13.26
C GLN A 94 -17.47 19.44 -13.53
N ARG A 95 -17.04 20.69 -13.33
CA ARG A 95 -15.66 21.14 -13.59
C ARG A 95 -15.24 22.23 -12.61
N GLU A 96 -15.35 21.93 -11.32
CA GLU A 96 -15.00 22.87 -10.27
C GLU A 96 -13.50 23.18 -10.33
N LYS A 97 -13.16 24.47 -10.45
CA LYS A 97 -11.77 24.91 -10.40
C LYS A 97 -11.32 25.06 -8.95
N LYS A 98 -10.22 24.42 -8.57
CA LYS A 98 -9.56 24.53 -7.25
C LYS A 98 -8.08 24.88 -7.43
N SER A 99 -7.37 24.99 -6.30
CA SER A 99 -5.94 25.25 -6.26
C SER A 99 -5.20 24.20 -5.41
N THR A 100 -3.92 23.97 -5.71
CA THR A 100 -3.03 23.08 -4.95
C THR A 100 -2.12 23.80 -3.95
N VAL A 101 -2.16 25.14 -3.88
CA VAL A 101 -1.26 25.96 -3.04
C VAL A 101 -1.32 25.59 -1.56
N SER A 102 -2.52 25.28 -1.04
CA SER A 102 -2.75 24.90 0.36
C SER A 102 -2.79 23.39 0.60
N GLY A 103 -2.31 22.58 -0.36
CA GLY A 103 -2.44 21.13 -0.35
C GLY A 103 -3.82 20.69 -0.81
N LEU A 104 -3.92 20.18 -2.04
CA LEU A 104 -5.16 19.64 -2.59
C LEU A 104 -5.37 18.21 -2.09
N GLN A 105 -6.44 18.00 -1.33
CA GLN A 105 -6.91 16.66 -1.01
C GLN A 105 -7.54 16.02 -2.26
N MET A 106 -6.91 14.96 -2.75
CA MET A 106 -7.41 14.14 -3.85
C MET A 106 -7.99 12.85 -3.29
N ILE A 107 -9.31 12.79 -3.32
CA ILE A 107 -10.12 11.68 -2.81
C ILE A 107 -10.31 10.63 -3.92
N LYS A 108 -10.23 9.36 -3.55
CA LYS A 108 -10.50 8.23 -4.45
C LYS A 108 -11.89 8.31 -5.08
N GLY A 109 -12.00 7.89 -6.34
CA GLY A 109 -13.25 7.94 -7.12
C GLY A 109 -13.49 9.25 -7.89
N PHE A 110 -12.81 10.35 -7.53
CA PHE A 110 -12.86 11.60 -8.29
C PHE A 110 -11.76 11.67 -9.35
N SER A 111 -11.98 12.54 -10.35
CA SER A 111 -11.02 12.82 -11.41
C SER A 111 -10.54 14.26 -11.35
N TYR A 112 -9.23 14.46 -11.50
CA TYR A 112 -8.57 15.75 -11.33
C TYR A 112 -7.77 16.06 -12.59
N LEU A 113 -8.11 17.14 -13.28
CA LEU A 113 -7.45 17.56 -14.50
C LEU A 113 -6.54 18.77 -14.22
N PHE A 114 -5.24 18.59 -14.41
CA PHE A 114 -4.21 19.61 -14.20
C PHE A 114 -3.64 20.07 -15.54
N PRO A 115 -3.49 21.39 -15.77
CA PRO A 115 -2.49 21.86 -16.72
C PRO A 115 -1.08 21.45 -16.26
N LEU A 116 -0.20 21.13 -17.20
CA LEU A 116 1.23 20.97 -16.94
C LEU A 116 1.97 22.29 -17.18
N GLN A 117 3.04 22.52 -16.43
CA GLN A 117 3.87 23.73 -16.53
C GLN A 117 4.65 23.77 -17.84
N GLU A 118 5.08 22.61 -18.32
CA GLU A 118 5.85 22.47 -19.55
C GLU A 118 4.94 22.24 -20.77
N LYS A 119 5.32 22.86 -21.88
CA LYS A 119 4.74 22.68 -23.21
C LYS A 119 5.74 21.95 -24.09
N ILE A 120 5.25 21.30 -25.13
CA ILE A 120 6.10 20.60 -26.09
C ILE A 120 5.89 21.13 -27.51
N ARG A 121 6.96 21.16 -28.29
CA ARG A 121 6.95 21.47 -29.71
C ARG A 121 7.56 20.30 -30.48
N PHE A 122 6.85 19.84 -31.50
CA PHE A 122 7.32 18.76 -32.37
C PHE A 122 7.77 19.29 -33.72
N THR A 123 8.90 18.76 -34.20
CA THR A 123 9.27 18.82 -35.61
C THR A 123 8.81 17.53 -36.30
N LYS A 124 8.68 17.56 -37.63
CA LYS A 124 8.22 16.41 -38.43
C LYS A 124 8.90 15.09 -38.06
N GLY A 125 8.10 14.03 -37.94
CA GLY A 125 8.55 12.65 -37.68
C GLY A 125 8.71 12.29 -36.19
N LYS A 126 8.67 13.28 -35.29
CA LYS A 126 8.89 13.08 -33.85
C LYS A 126 7.59 12.97 -33.07
N TYR A 127 7.61 12.17 -32.01
CA TYR A 127 6.48 12.00 -31.11
C TYR A 127 6.95 11.74 -29.69
N ALA A 128 6.04 11.79 -28.73
CA ALA A 128 6.32 11.49 -27.34
C ALA A 128 5.21 10.61 -26.74
N GLU A 129 5.63 9.74 -25.85
CA GLU A 129 4.74 8.92 -25.02
C GLU A 129 4.94 9.29 -23.55
N SER A 130 3.91 9.13 -22.74
CA SER A 130 3.97 9.39 -21.31
C SER A 130 3.55 8.18 -20.50
N SER A 131 4.27 7.95 -19.42
CA SER A 131 3.93 6.92 -18.45
C SER A 131 3.98 7.52 -17.05
N PRO A 132 3.18 7.03 -16.10
CA PRO A 132 3.27 7.54 -14.74
C PRO A 132 4.57 7.05 -14.08
N LYS A 133 5.00 7.76 -13.03
CA LYS A 133 6.18 7.34 -12.25
C LYS A 133 5.82 6.11 -11.43
N SER A 134 6.75 5.16 -11.25
CA SER A 134 6.51 3.95 -10.42
C SER A 134 6.03 4.26 -9.01
N THR A 135 6.46 5.39 -8.44
CA THR A 135 5.94 5.86 -7.14
C THR A 135 4.43 6.13 -7.16
N MET A 136 3.91 6.71 -8.25
CA MET A 136 2.47 6.98 -8.39
C MET A 136 1.70 5.69 -8.66
N GLY A 137 2.29 4.77 -9.43
CA GLY A 137 1.73 3.44 -9.64
C GLY A 137 1.51 2.68 -8.33
N ARG A 138 2.53 2.63 -7.46
CA ARG A 138 2.45 1.97 -6.15
C ARG A 138 1.48 2.63 -5.15
N LEU A 139 0.95 3.81 -5.47
CA LEU A 139 -0.14 4.48 -4.74
C LEU A 139 -1.51 4.27 -5.39
N PHE A 140 -1.57 3.49 -6.47
CA PHE A 140 -2.74 3.27 -7.31
C PHE A 140 -3.32 4.58 -7.84
N LEU A 141 -2.46 5.52 -8.23
CA LEU A 141 -2.86 6.75 -8.90
C LEU A 141 -2.86 6.52 -10.42
N ASN A 142 -4.05 6.49 -11.00
CA ASN A 142 -4.19 6.47 -12.44
C ASN A 142 -3.93 7.84 -13.02
N THR A 143 -3.04 7.93 -14.01
CA THR A 143 -2.75 9.19 -14.67
C THR A 143 -2.82 9.00 -16.17
N ARG A 144 -3.28 10.03 -16.88
CA ARG A 144 -3.29 10.07 -18.33
C ARG A 144 -2.86 11.45 -18.80
N MET A 145 -1.73 11.51 -19.48
CA MET A 145 -1.34 12.74 -20.17
C MET A 145 -2.26 12.93 -21.37
N ILE A 146 -2.71 14.16 -21.59
CA ILE A 146 -3.42 14.58 -22.80
C ILE A 146 -2.82 15.88 -23.28
N ALA A 147 -2.91 16.13 -24.57
CA ALA A 147 -2.37 17.33 -25.21
C ALA A 147 -3.46 18.01 -26.02
N ASP A 148 -3.35 19.33 -26.17
CA ASP A 148 -4.19 20.07 -27.11
C ASP A 148 -4.14 19.42 -28.51
N TYR A 149 -5.27 19.42 -29.19
CA TYR A 149 -5.49 18.92 -30.56
C TYR A 149 -5.33 17.40 -30.76
N SER A 150 -4.73 16.67 -29.81
CA SER A 150 -4.58 15.21 -29.84
C SER A 150 -5.83 14.52 -29.25
N PRO A 151 -6.45 13.54 -29.94
CA PRO A 151 -7.53 12.73 -29.38
C PRO A 151 -7.02 11.55 -28.53
N SER A 152 -5.71 11.41 -28.32
CA SER A 152 -5.10 10.26 -27.64
C SER A 152 -4.74 10.55 -26.19
N PHE A 153 -4.76 9.50 -25.36
CA PHE A 153 -4.13 9.51 -24.05
C PHE A 153 -2.68 9.05 -24.17
N ASN A 154 -1.80 9.62 -23.36
CA ASN A 154 -0.41 9.22 -23.17
C ASN A 154 0.48 9.28 -24.42
N GLU A 155 -0.03 9.69 -25.58
CA GLU A 155 0.73 9.84 -26.81
C GLU A 155 0.38 11.16 -27.50
N VAL A 156 1.39 11.85 -28.01
CA VAL A 156 1.23 13.04 -28.85
C VAL A 156 2.39 13.13 -29.82
N GLY A 157 2.12 13.56 -31.05
CA GLY A 157 3.15 13.69 -32.07
C GLY A 157 2.96 14.87 -33.01
N TRP A 158 3.94 15.03 -33.89
CA TRP A 158 4.04 16.11 -34.87
C TRP A 158 2.81 16.30 -35.77
N GLN A 159 2.00 15.25 -35.97
CA GLN A 159 0.84 15.25 -36.85
C GLN A 159 -0.29 16.17 -36.36
N TYR A 160 -0.39 16.43 -35.06
CA TYR A 160 -1.49 17.24 -34.51
C TYR A 160 -1.21 18.74 -34.61
N LYS A 161 0.05 19.13 -34.36
CA LYS A 161 0.51 20.51 -34.51
C LYS A 161 2.03 20.54 -34.60
N MET A 162 2.55 21.08 -35.69
CA MET A 162 3.98 21.18 -35.95
C MET A 162 4.49 22.59 -35.60
N ASP A 163 5.76 22.68 -35.17
CA ASP A 163 6.52 23.92 -34.98
C ASP A 163 5.83 25.00 -34.13
N SER A 164 4.91 24.60 -33.26
CA SER A 164 4.23 25.47 -32.30
C SER A 164 4.00 24.74 -30.98
N ASP A 165 3.81 25.53 -29.93
CA ASP A 165 3.65 24.98 -28.59
C ASP A 165 2.31 24.24 -28.47
N LEU A 166 2.39 23.07 -27.86
CA LEU A 166 1.27 22.25 -27.42
C LEU A 166 1.20 22.28 -25.89
N ASP A 167 0.08 22.78 -25.39
CA ASP A 167 -0.25 22.70 -23.97
C ASP A 167 -0.54 21.24 -23.59
N LEU A 168 0.13 20.79 -22.53
CA LEU A 168 -0.03 19.45 -21.98
C LEU A 168 -0.87 19.54 -20.70
N TRP A 169 -1.63 18.48 -20.46
CA TRP A 169 -2.50 18.34 -19.31
C TRP A 169 -2.38 16.93 -18.76
N LEU A 170 -2.72 16.76 -17.49
CA LEU A 170 -2.68 15.49 -16.80
C LEU A 170 -4.00 15.23 -16.08
N LEU A 171 -4.68 14.16 -16.49
CA LEU A 171 -5.86 13.65 -15.81
C LEU A 171 -5.41 12.62 -14.77
N ILE A 172 -5.68 12.87 -13.49
CA ILE A 172 -5.28 12.01 -12.37
C ILE A 172 -6.53 11.49 -11.65
N GLN A 173 -6.54 10.20 -11.29
CA GLN A 173 -7.62 9.54 -10.56
C GLN A 173 -7.00 8.65 -9.48
N PRO A 174 -7.16 8.98 -8.18
CA PRO A 174 -6.81 8.05 -7.12
C PRO A 174 -7.77 6.86 -7.15
N LEU A 175 -7.23 5.65 -7.34
CA LEU A 175 -8.05 4.43 -7.42
C LEU A 175 -8.28 3.80 -6.04
N HIS A 176 -7.32 3.96 -5.12
CA HIS A 176 -7.37 3.30 -3.80
C HIS A 176 -7.09 4.23 -2.62
N PHE A 177 -5.92 4.86 -2.58
CA PHE A 177 -5.55 5.76 -1.47
C PHE A 177 -5.96 7.21 -1.74
N ASN A 178 -6.35 7.91 -0.69
CA ASN A 178 -6.48 9.36 -0.73
C ASN A 178 -5.10 9.99 -0.61
N VAL A 179 -4.83 11.05 -1.37
CA VAL A 179 -3.51 11.71 -1.40
C VAL A 179 -3.64 13.23 -1.25
N ILE A 180 -2.57 13.89 -0.79
CA ILE A 180 -2.47 15.35 -0.78
C ILE A 180 -1.45 15.78 -1.83
N ALA A 181 -1.89 16.54 -2.83
CA ALA A 181 -1.07 17.02 -3.93
C ALA A 181 -0.77 18.52 -3.80
N TRP A 182 0.42 18.90 -4.28
CA TRP A 182 0.95 20.26 -4.20
C TRP A 182 1.42 20.71 -5.59
N GLU A 183 1.46 22.01 -5.81
CA GLU A 183 2.03 22.60 -7.03
C GLU A 183 3.46 22.09 -7.27
N GLY A 184 3.80 21.87 -8.55
CA GLY A 184 5.16 21.56 -8.95
C GLY A 184 5.55 20.08 -8.80
N LEU A 185 4.66 19.24 -8.28
CA LEU A 185 4.88 17.80 -8.23
C LEU A 185 4.91 17.18 -9.63
N THR A 186 5.73 16.13 -9.78
CA THR A 186 5.79 15.30 -10.99
C THR A 186 5.06 13.98 -10.75
N PHE A 187 4.06 13.71 -11.58
CA PHE A 187 3.30 12.45 -11.53
C PHE A 187 3.68 11.52 -12.68
N ASN A 188 4.00 12.12 -13.83
CA ASN A 188 4.34 11.42 -15.06
C ASN A 188 5.74 11.76 -15.52
N GLN A 189 6.17 10.96 -16.48
CA GLN A 189 7.40 11.10 -17.23
C GLN A 189 7.06 10.96 -18.72
N ILE A 190 7.82 11.65 -19.56
CA ILE A 190 7.64 11.72 -21.01
C ILE A 190 8.89 11.16 -21.67
N ARG A 191 8.72 10.18 -22.55
CA ARG A 191 9.76 9.67 -23.45
C ARG A 191 9.55 10.27 -24.83
N TYR A 192 10.64 10.66 -25.47
CA TYR A 192 10.61 11.34 -26.76
C TYR A 192 11.29 10.47 -27.81
N PHE A 193 10.71 10.40 -29.01
CA PHE A 193 11.15 9.52 -30.08
C PHE A 193 11.43 10.28 -31.37
N THR A 194 12.47 9.86 -32.09
CA THR A 194 12.90 10.50 -33.35
C THR A 194 12.26 9.93 -34.60
N GLY A 195 11.59 8.77 -34.51
CA GLY A 195 10.91 8.13 -35.62
C GLY A 195 10.04 6.94 -35.19
N SER A 196 9.07 6.57 -36.01
CA SER A 196 8.10 5.50 -35.71
C SER A 196 8.71 4.09 -35.64
N ASP A 197 9.94 3.90 -36.12
CA ASP A 197 10.68 2.64 -36.08
C ASP A 197 11.66 2.56 -34.89
N SER A 198 11.46 3.41 -33.87
CA SER A 198 12.30 3.44 -32.65
C SER A 198 12.25 2.15 -31.83
N GLU A 199 11.12 1.44 -31.89
CA GLU A 199 10.97 0.14 -31.27
C GLU A 199 11.81 -0.93 -31.98
N MET A 200 12.46 -1.80 -31.21
CA MET A 200 13.18 -2.95 -31.74
C MET A 200 12.22 -4.02 -32.26
N THR A 201 12.56 -4.61 -33.40
CA THR A 201 11.85 -5.78 -33.92
C THR A 201 12.19 -7.04 -33.12
N ALA A 202 11.33 -8.06 -33.19
CA ALA A 202 11.58 -9.34 -32.52
C ALA A 202 12.93 -9.98 -32.89
N SER A 203 13.40 -9.80 -34.13
CA SER A 203 14.72 -10.30 -34.55
C SER A 203 15.86 -9.58 -33.84
N GLU A 204 15.74 -8.26 -33.65
CA GLU A 204 16.76 -7.47 -32.95
C GLU A 204 16.79 -7.80 -31.47
N ILE A 205 15.62 -7.98 -30.85
CA ILE A 205 15.51 -8.41 -29.45
C ILE A 205 16.17 -9.78 -29.25
N LYS A 206 15.97 -10.73 -30.17
CA LYS A 206 16.64 -12.04 -30.13
C LYS A 206 18.17 -11.93 -30.28
N SER A 207 18.65 -11.07 -31.18
CA SER A 207 20.09 -10.84 -31.32
C SER A 207 20.69 -10.19 -30.08
N LEU A 208 20.00 -9.20 -29.50
CA LEU A 208 20.39 -8.56 -28.25
C LEU A 208 20.43 -9.59 -27.11
N TRP A 209 19.39 -10.40 -26.98
CA TRP A 209 19.29 -11.44 -25.96
C TRP A 209 20.46 -12.44 -26.01
N ASN A 210 20.82 -12.90 -27.21
CA ASN A 210 21.94 -13.84 -27.39
C ASN A 210 23.29 -13.22 -27.00
N TRP A 211 23.42 -11.89 -27.09
CA TRP A 211 24.62 -11.18 -26.72
C TRP A 211 24.64 -10.79 -25.23
N HIS A 212 23.49 -10.33 -24.71
CA HIS A 212 23.31 -9.91 -23.32
C HIS A 212 21.89 -10.25 -22.84
N PRO A 213 21.71 -11.39 -22.14
CA PRO A 213 20.44 -11.76 -21.52
C PRO A 213 20.03 -10.77 -20.43
N PHE A 214 19.15 -9.84 -20.78
CA PHE A 214 18.70 -8.76 -19.89
C PHE A 214 17.56 -9.16 -18.93
N LEU A 215 17.09 -10.42 -19.00
CA LEU A 215 16.18 -11.02 -18.05
C LEU A 215 16.86 -12.25 -17.43
N LYS A 216 16.78 -12.37 -16.11
CA LYS A 216 17.39 -13.45 -15.35
C LYS A 216 16.38 -14.05 -14.40
N ILE A 217 16.58 -15.30 -14.01
CA ILE A 217 15.83 -15.97 -12.94
C ILE A 217 16.84 -16.56 -11.96
N LYS A 218 16.38 -16.82 -10.74
CA LYS A 218 17.17 -17.56 -9.76
C LYS A 218 17.08 -19.04 -10.02
N ASP A 219 18.23 -19.72 -10.00
CA ASP A 219 18.27 -21.17 -9.97
C ASP A 219 18.01 -21.71 -8.55
N LYS A 220 18.20 -23.01 -8.35
CA LYS A 220 17.97 -23.68 -7.07
C LYS A 220 18.96 -23.25 -5.98
N ASP A 221 20.13 -22.75 -6.38
CA ASP A 221 21.18 -22.29 -5.47
C ASP A 221 21.08 -20.78 -5.21
N GLY A 222 20.12 -20.10 -5.87
CA GLY A 222 19.86 -18.67 -5.72
C GLY A 222 20.66 -17.77 -6.67
N GLU A 223 21.43 -18.37 -7.59
CA GLU A 223 22.25 -17.64 -8.55
C GLU A 223 21.41 -17.12 -9.73
N LEU A 224 21.73 -15.91 -10.20
CA LEU A 224 21.02 -15.31 -11.33
C LEU A 224 21.53 -15.86 -12.66
N ILE A 225 20.70 -16.67 -13.31
CA ILE A 225 20.96 -17.23 -14.63
C ILE A 225 20.04 -16.61 -15.68
N PRO A 226 20.42 -16.59 -16.98
CA PRO A 226 19.54 -16.15 -18.05
C PRO A 226 18.17 -16.85 -18.02
N ALA A 227 17.09 -16.07 -18.04
CA ALA A 227 15.74 -16.60 -18.10
C ALA A 227 15.43 -17.14 -19.51
N PRO A 228 14.54 -18.12 -19.72
CA PRO A 228 14.08 -18.43 -21.06
C PRO A 228 13.45 -17.20 -21.74
N LEU A 229 13.89 -16.85 -22.96
CA LEU A 229 13.27 -15.77 -23.73
C LEU A 229 11.95 -16.25 -24.33
N LEU A 230 10.86 -16.08 -23.58
CA LEU A 230 9.50 -16.40 -24.01
C LEU A 230 8.91 -15.19 -24.75
N MET A 231 8.57 -15.37 -26.03
CA MET A 231 7.91 -14.34 -26.83
C MET A 231 7.24 -14.92 -28.09
N THR A 232 6.09 -14.36 -28.46
CA THR A 232 5.56 -14.47 -29.83
C THR A 232 6.01 -13.27 -30.66
N ASP A 233 5.71 -12.07 -30.18
CA ASP A 233 6.12 -10.78 -30.76
C ASP A 233 7.04 -9.98 -29.83
N LYS A 234 6.81 -10.05 -28.52
CA LYS A 234 7.53 -9.31 -27.47
C LYS A 234 7.87 -10.21 -26.28
N PRO A 235 8.98 -9.97 -25.56
CA PRO A 235 9.31 -10.69 -24.33
C PRO A 235 8.17 -10.61 -23.32
N THR A 236 7.87 -11.73 -22.66
CA THR A 236 6.85 -11.80 -21.60
C THR A 236 7.47 -11.85 -20.21
N ILE A 237 6.76 -11.29 -19.23
CA ILE A 237 7.15 -11.24 -17.81
C ILE A 237 6.08 -11.94 -16.96
N HIS A 238 6.50 -12.52 -15.84
CA HIS A 238 5.68 -13.33 -14.94
C HIS A 238 5.79 -12.80 -13.51
N LEU A 239 4.93 -13.29 -12.61
CA LEU A 239 4.97 -12.94 -11.18
C LEU A 239 5.82 -13.92 -10.37
N ASP A 240 6.54 -13.40 -9.40
CA ASP A 240 7.12 -14.22 -8.33
C ASP A 240 6.04 -14.56 -7.31
N LEU A 241 5.57 -15.82 -7.35
CA LEU A 241 4.64 -16.38 -6.37
C LEU A 241 5.33 -17.35 -5.40
N THR A 242 6.67 -17.29 -5.31
CA THR A 242 7.45 -18.11 -4.37
C THR A 242 7.67 -17.41 -3.05
N GLY A 243 7.92 -16.09 -3.07
CA GLY A 243 8.23 -15.31 -1.87
C GLY A 243 9.51 -15.77 -1.17
N SER A 244 10.44 -16.38 -1.91
CA SER A 244 11.67 -16.99 -1.37
C SER A 244 12.59 -16.02 -0.63
N GLU A 245 12.55 -14.74 -0.98
CA GLU A 245 13.36 -13.67 -0.37
C GLU A 245 12.58 -12.79 0.62
N THR A 246 11.30 -13.09 0.79
CA THR A 246 10.34 -12.23 1.49
C THR A 246 9.54 -13.02 2.51
N GLU A 247 10.13 -14.06 3.09
CA GLU A 247 9.52 -14.89 4.14
C GLU A 247 8.16 -15.48 3.70
N GLY A 248 8.02 -15.80 2.41
CA GLY A 248 6.79 -16.31 1.80
C GLY A 248 5.76 -15.23 1.43
N VAL A 249 6.08 -13.94 1.58
CA VAL A 249 5.21 -12.83 1.14
C VAL A 249 5.36 -12.61 -0.36
N VAL A 250 4.34 -12.95 -1.14
CA VAL A 250 4.36 -12.87 -2.61
C VAL A 250 3.77 -11.55 -3.15
N GLY A 251 2.97 -10.86 -2.34
CA GLY A 251 2.33 -9.61 -2.73
C GLY A 251 1.97 -8.71 -1.56
N LEU A 252 1.50 -7.51 -1.86
CA LEU A 252 0.95 -6.55 -0.90
C LEU A 252 -0.44 -6.10 -1.36
N ARG A 253 -1.48 -6.44 -0.61
CA ARG A 253 -2.86 -5.98 -0.87
C ARG A 253 -3.10 -4.65 -0.15
N ALA A 254 -3.63 -3.66 -0.85
CA ALA A 254 -3.89 -2.35 -0.29
C ALA A 254 -5.09 -2.38 0.68
N ARG A 255 -4.90 -1.86 1.89
CA ARG A 255 -5.94 -1.72 2.93
C ARG A 255 -6.87 -0.57 2.61
N HIS A 256 -8.13 -0.67 3.05
CA HIS A 256 -8.94 0.52 3.21
C HIS A 256 -8.44 1.31 4.43
N THR A 257 -8.21 2.60 4.24
CA THR A 257 -7.75 3.51 5.30
C THR A 257 -8.34 4.90 5.05
N PRO A 258 -8.75 5.63 6.12
CA PRO A 258 -9.14 7.02 6.01
C PRO A 258 -7.94 7.96 5.88
N ASN A 259 -6.72 7.48 6.15
CA ASN A 259 -5.52 8.30 6.18
C ASN A 259 -5.11 8.75 4.78
N PHE A 260 -4.70 10.02 4.69
CA PHE A 260 -4.17 10.60 3.47
C PHE A 260 -2.65 10.41 3.39
N ILE A 261 -2.15 10.20 2.17
CA ILE A 261 -0.71 10.19 1.89
C ILE A 261 -0.33 11.55 1.31
N ASP A 262 0.40 12.35 2.08
CA ASP A 262 0.96 13.61 1.60
C ASP A 262 2.13 13.36 0.64
N LEU A 263 1.97 13.79 -0.62
CA LEU A 263 2.97 13.59 -1.67
C LEU A 263 4.20 14.50 -1.53
N LYS A 264 4.20 15.41 -0.56
CA LYS A 264 5.38 16.20 -0.15
C LYS A 264 6.17 15.54 0.98
N SER A 265 5.64 14.48 1.60
CA SER A 265 6.33 13.76 2.67
C SER A 265 7.68 13.20 2.23
N GLN A 266 8.60 13.09 3.18
CA GLN A 266 9.90 12.47 2.96
C GLN A 266 9.74 10.95 2.75
N SER A 267 10.73 10.33 2.11
CA SER A 267 10.75 8.87 1.98
C SER A 267 10.75 8.20 3.34
N GLY A 268 10.01 7.09 3.50
CA GLY A 268 9.96 6.36 4.77
C GLY A 268 9.05 6.93 5.87
N THR A 269 8.26 7.97 5.58
CA THR A 269 7.38 8.63 6.57
C THR A 269 6.28 7.70 7.11
N TYR A 270 5.68 6.88 6.25
CA TYR A 270 4.51 6.08 6.61
C TYR A 270 4.90 4.64 6.93
N ASN A 271 4.26 4.06 7.95
CA ASN A 271 4.38 2.63 8.23
C ASN A 271 3.58 1.84 7.17
N PRO A 272 4.22 0.98 6.36
CA PRO A 272 3.51 0.25 5.31
C PRO A 272 2.41 -0.69 5.84
N GLU A 273 2.53 -1.23 7.06
CA GLU A 273 1.53 -2.15 7.63
C GLU A 273 0.17 -1.49 7.91
N GLU A 274 0.12 -0.15 7.98
CA GLU A 274 -1.13 0.62 8.13
C GLU A 274 -1.88 0.77 6.79
N PHE A 275 -1.19 0.55 5.67
CA PHE A 275 -1.73 0.78 4.31
C PHE A 275 -1.79 -0.49 3.47
N PHE A 276 -1.04 -1.52 3.83
CA PHE A 276 -0.94 -2.75 3.06
C PHE A 276 -1.02 -4.00 3.93
N GLU A 277 -1.44 -5.09 3.29
CA GLU A 277 -1.45 -6.46 3.78
C GLU A 277 -0.50 -7.35 3.01
N PRO A 278 0.38 -8.09 3.70
CA PRO A 278 1.14 -9.14 3.03
C PRO A 278 0.20 -10.23 2.49
N VAL A 279 0.36 -10.57 1.22
CA VAL A 279 -0.24 -11.74 0.58
C VAL A 279 0.78 -12.86 0.67
N MET A 280 0.43 -13.95 1.37
CA MET A 280 1.32 -15.10 1.53
C MET A 280 1.22 -16.07 0.36
N GLN A 281 2.30 -16.80 0.11
CA GLN A 281 2.33 -17.94 -0.80
C GLN A 281 1.17 -18.92 -0.50
N GLY A 282 0.55 -19.44 -1.56
CA GLY A 282 -0.64 -20.30 -1.48
C GLY A 282 -1.95 -19.56 -1.18
N ASN A 283 -1.90 -18.26 -0.86
CA ASN A 283 -3.07 -17.40 -0.64
C ASN A 283 -3.12 -16.25 -1.65
N ALA A 284 -2.46 -16.39 -2.80
CA ALA A 284 -2.45 -15.40 -3.88
C ALA A 284 -3.78 -15.41 -4.66
N ASN A 285 -4.88 -15.10 -3.97
CA ASN A 285 -6.20 -14.96 -4.56
C ASN A 285 -6.51 -13.47 -4.75
N ILE A 286 -6.60 -13.03 -6.01
CA ILE A 286 -6.98 -11.67 -6.38
C ILE A 286 -8.50 -11.57 -6.34
N ARG A 287 -9.01 -10.82 -5.38
CA ARG A 287 -10.45 -10.59 -5.24
C ARG A 287 -10.95 -9.72 -6.37
N SER A 288 -12.03 -10.16 -7.02
CA SER A 288 -12.61 -9.43 -8.15
C SER A 288 -13.10 -8.03 -7.75
N ARG A 289 -12.79 -7.03 -8.61
CA ARG A 289 -13.38 -5.68 -8.66
C ARG A 289 -13.29 -4.82 -7.39
N ARG A 290 -12.57 -5.24 -6.36
CA ARG A 290 -12.53 -4.54 -5.05
C ARG A 290 -11.14 -4.13 -4.62
N ASP A 291 -10.16 -5.00 -4.84
CA ASP A 291 -8.86 -4.88 -4.18
C ASP A 291 -7.75 -4.52 -5.17
N HIS A 292 -6.74 -3.84 -4.65
CA HIS A 292 -5.54 -3.43 -5.38
C HIS A 292 -4.31 -4.10 -4.76
N TYR A 293 -3.40 -4.57 -5.59
CA TYR A 293 -2.27 -5.39 -5.17
C TYR A 293 -0.95 -4.89 -5.76
N LEU A 294 0.14 -5.08 -5.04
CA LEU A 294 1.51 -4.98 -5.55
C LEU A 294 2.14 -6.37 -5.55
N PHE A 295 2.58 -6.85 -6.70
CA PHE A 295 3.32 -8.11 -6.85
C PHE A 295 4.70 -7.84 -7.45
N ALA A 296 5.63 -8.78 -7.32
CA ALA A 296 6.95 -8.67 -7.93
C ALA A 296 7.03 -9.45 -9.25
N SER A 297 7.90 -9.03 -10.16
CA SER A 297 8.29 -9.87 -11.29
C SER A 297 9.08 -11.08 -10.82
N ARG A 298 8.88 -12.23 -11.46
CA ARG A 298 9.79 -13.37 -11.31
C ARG A 298 11.15 -13.04 -11.91
N GLU A 299 11.13 -12.46 -13.10
CA GLU A 299 12.34 -12.09 -13.83
C GLU A 299 13.05 -10.91 -13.15
N TYR A 300 14.35 -11.08 -12.94
CA TYR A 300 15.29 -10.03 -12.60
C TYR A 300 15.77 -9.33 -13.87
N PHE A 301 15.63 -8.01 -13.91
CA PHE A 301 16.09 -7.20 -15.02
C PHE A 301 17.57 -6.85 -14.83
N ASP A 302 18.32 -6.87 -15.93
CA ASP A 302 19.68 -6.34 -16.05
C ASP A 302 19.75 -5.60 -17.39
N VAL A 303 19.29 -4.35 -17.39
CA VAL A 303 19.02 -3.58 -18.62
C VAL A 303 20.32 -2.94 -19.13
N PRO A 304 20.80 -3.25 -20.36
CA PRO A 304 21.90 -2.53 -21.01
C PRO A 304 21.74 -1.01 -21.01
N GLU A 305 22.87 -0.30 -21.09
CA GLU A 305 22.93 1.17 -21.05
C GLU A 305 22.39 1.83 -22.32
N ASP A 306 22.43 1.13 -23.46
CA ASP A 306 22.04 1.62 -24.79
C ASP A 306 20.63 1.20 -25.20
N MET A 307 19.76 0.95 -24.22
CA MET A 307 18.36 0.67 -24.46
C MET A 307 17.45 1.22 -23.37
N ALA A 308 16.17 1.30 -23.71
CA ALA A 308 15.08 1.56 -22.77
C ALA A 308 13.96 0.54 -22.97
N ILE A 309 13.23 0.21 -21.91
CA ILE A 309 12.11 -0.72 -21.97
C ILE A 309 10.82 0.01 -21.56
N GLU A 310 9.69 -0.47 -22.08
CA GLU A 310 8.36 -0.13 -21.60
C GLU A 310 7.55 -1.41 -21.35
N LEU A 311 6.92 -1.50 -20.17
CA LEU A 311 5.90 -2.52 -19.87
C LEU A 311 4.62 -2.19 -20.63
N ILE A 312 4.00 -3.22 -21.20
CA ILE A 312 2.66 -3.12 -21.79
C ILE A 312 1.77 -4.28 -21.36
N SER A 313 0.47 -3.99 -21.32
CA SER A 313 -0.57 -4.94 -20.97
C SER A 313 -0.65 -6.20 -21.83
N ASN A 314 -0.75 -7.35 -21.17
CA ASN A 314 -1.16 -8.62 -21.76
C ASN A 314 -2.64 -8.89 -21.47
N HIS A 315 -3.53 -8.33 -22.29
CA HIS A 315 -4.97 -8.23 -22.04
C HIS A 315 -5.75 -9.56 -21.94
N ASP A 316 -5.17 -10.70 -22.31
CA ASP A 316 -5.90 -11.98 -22.47
C ASP A 316 -6.02 -12.80 -21.17
N ILE A 317 -5.58 -12.30 -20.02
CA ILE A 317 -5.43 -13.09 -18.78
C ILE A 317 -6.47 -12.81 -17.69
N GLY A 318 -7.51 -12.00 -17.95
CA GLY A 318 -8.55 -11.68 -16.96
C GLY A 318 -8.05 -10.94 -15.71
N LEU A 319 -6.87 -10.33 -15.81
CA LEU A 319 -6.31 -9.49 -14.78
C LEU A 319 -6.10 -8.10 -15.36
N ASN A 320 -7.06 -7.22 -15.09
CA ASN A 320 -6.87 -5.80 -15.28
C ASN A 320 -6.02 -5.18 -14.19
N GLY A 321 -4.80 -5.65 -13.99
CA GLY A 321 -3.82 -4.78 -13.37
C GLY A 321 -3.67 -3.54 -14.24
N PRO A 322 -3.39 -2.37 -13.69
CA PRO A 322 -2.69 -1.41 -14.49
C PRO A 322 -1.36 -2.00 -14.91
N LEU A 323 -1.39 -2.63 -16.06
CA LEU A 323 -0.21 -2.97 -16.79
C LEU A 323 0.54 -1.73 -17.30
N ASP A 324 0.03 -0.52 -17.03
CA ASP A 324 0.58 0.77 -17.45
C ASP A 324 0.49 1.89 -16.39
N LEU A 325 0.36 1.60 -15.08
CA LEU A 325 0.51 2.69 -14.08
C LEU A 325 1.96 3.16 -13.97
N ALA A 326 2.95 2.36 -14.33
CA ALA A 326 4.30 2.83 -14.60
C ALA A 326 4.98 1.85 -15.55
N GLY A 327 5.28 2.32 -16.76
CA GLY A 327 5.76 1.48 -17.85
C GLY A 327 7.25 1.61 -18.11
N PHE A 328 7.84 2.80 -17.90
CA PHE A 328 9.21 3.06 -18.33
C PHE A 328 10.25 2.44 -17.40
N ILE A 329 11.17 1.70 -18.02
CA ILE A 329 12.37 1.14 -17.39
C ILE A 329 13.57 1.69 -18.16
N ASP A 330 14.49 2.29 -17.43
CA ASP A 330 15.66 2.96 -17.97
C ASP A 330 16.86 2.02 -18.11
N GLY A 331 17.78 2.37 -19.01
CA GLY A 331 19.07 1.71 -19.13
C GLY A 331 19.84 1.70 -17.80
N ASN A 332 20.55 0.59 -17.54
CA ASN A 332 21.25 0.26 -16.29
C ASN A 332 20.34 -0.06 -15.08
N PHE A 333 19.02 -0.15 -15.24
CA PHE A 333 18.16 -0.69 -14.20
C PHE A 333 18.53 -2.16 -13.89
N ARG A 334 18.69 -2.49 -12.61
CA ARG A 334 18.91 -3.86 -12.14
C ARG A 334 17.99 -4.19 -10.97
N GLY A 335 17.25 -5.29 -11.05
CA GLY A 335 16.34 -5.74 -9.99
C GLY A 335 15.02 -6.31 -10.52
N GLN A 336 14.13 -6.70 -9.62
CA GLN A 336 12.75 -7.07 -9.98
C GLN A 336 11.90 -5.81 -10.22
N LEU A 337 10.85 -5.95 -11.02
CA LEU A 337 9.80 -4.95 -11.16
C LEU A 337 8.70 -5.19 -10.16
N VAL A 338 7.93 -4.14 -9.88
CA VAL A 338 6.69 -4.23 -9.10
C VAL A 338 5.53 -3.99 -10.04
N PHE A 339 4.54 -4.87 -9.98
CA PHE A 339 3.31 -4.78 -10.73
C PHE A 339 2.17 -4.35 -9.84
N GLU A 340 1.44 -3.34 -10.29
CA GLU A 340 0.16 -2.99 -9.72
C GLU A 340 -0.94 -3.85 -10.37
N ILE A 341 -1.65 -4.65 -9.58
CA ILE A 341 -2.63 -5.63 -10.09
C ILE A 341 -4.00 -5.42 -9.44
N ARG A 342 -5.06 -5.58 -10.22
CA ARG A 342 -6.45 -5.77 -9.79
C ARG A 342 -7.13 -6.72 -10.79
N SER A 343 -8.31 -7.21 -10.46
CA SER A 343 -9.11 -8.00 -11.41
C SER A 343 -10.42 -7.29 -11.73
N ASP A 344 -10.81 -7.33 -13.01
CA ASP A 344 -12.11 -6.88 -13.52
C ASP A 344 -13.07 -8.04 -13.83
N GLU A 345 -12.62 -9.27 -13.62
CA GLU A 345 -13.42 -10.48 -13.79
C GLU A 345 -14.64 -10.46 -12.90
N LEU A 346 -15.62 -11.30 -13.21
CA LEU A 346 -16.82 -11.43 -12.36
C LEU A 346 -16.56 -12.22 -11.09
N GLY A 347 -15.56 -13.10 -11.11
CA GLY A 347 -15.14 -13.94 -9.98
C GLY A 347 -13.70 -13.69 -9.60
N ASP A 348 -13.34 -14.16 -8.40
CA ASP A 348 -11.98 -14.12 -7.89
C ASP A 348 -11.00 -14.86 -8.82
N VAL A 349 -9.80 -14.31 -8.97
CA VAL A 349 -8.75 -14.88 -9.82
C VAL A 349 -7.66 -15.47 -8.93
N ILE A 350 -7.52 -16.78 -8.99
CA ILE A 350 -6.47 -17.50 -8.25
C ILE A 350 -5.20 -17.46 -9.09
N LEU A 351 -4.13 -16.89 -8.53
CA LEU A 351 -2.80 -16.94 -9.11
C LEU A 351 -2.11 -18.23 -8.63
N GLU A 352 -2.05 -19.24 -9.50
CA GLU A 352 -1.32 -20.48 -9.25
C GLU A 352 -0.16 -20.64 -10.23
N GLY A 353 1.03 -20.86 -9.68
CA GLY A 353 2.24 -21.03 -10.46
C GLY A 353 2.75 -19.73 -11.09
N ASP A 354 4.02 -19.73 -11.45
CA ASP A 354 4.74 -18.60 -12.02
C ASP A 354 4.77 -18.61 -13.55
N GLN A 355 3.83 -19.33 -14.17
CA GLN A 355 3.84 -19.61 -15.62
C GLN A 355 2.93 -18.67 -16.44
N ILE A 356 2.02 -17.93 -15.81
CA ILE A 356 1.10 -17.04 -16.53
C ILE A 356 1.84 -15.73 -16.86
N PRO A 357 1.98 -15.38 -18.16
CA PRO A 357 2.62 -14.14 -18.55
C PRO A 357 1.68 -12.97 -18.26
N ILE A 358 2.08 -12.12 -17.32
CA ILE A 358 1.27 -10.98 -16.87
C ILE A 358 1.48 -9.73 -17.72
N SER A 359 2.67 -9.54 -18.32
CA SER A 359 3.01 -8.35 -19.11
C SER A 359 3.89 -8.71 -20.30
N LYS A 360 3.94 -7.82 -21.30
CA LYS A 360 4.92 -7.83 -22.39
C LYS A 360 5.86 -6.63 -22.31
N LEU A 361 6.99 -6.71 -23.03
CA LEU A 361 8.00 -5.65 -23.09
C LEU A 361 8.14 -5.06 -24.50
N LYS A 362 7.98 -3.74 -24.64
CA LYS A 362 8.56 -3.01 -25.77
C LYS A 362 10.00 -2.67 -25.44
N VAL A 363 10.91 -2.82 -26.40
CA VAL A 363 12.33 -2.50 -26.24
C VAL A 363 12.69 -1.43 -27.27
N PHE A 364 13.35 -0.36 -26.83
CA PHE A 364 13.69 0.79 -27.66
C PHE A 364 15.20 0.97 -27.74
N ARG A 365 15.66 1.38 -28.92
CA ARG A 365 17.05 1.78 -29.14
C ARG A 365 17.29 3.15 -28.51
N THR A 366 18.39 3.30 -27.81
CA THR A 366 18.86 4.60 -27.31
C THR A 366 20.33 4.81 -27.67
N LYS A 367 20.82 6.04 -27.53
CA LYS A 367 22.25 6.26 -27.30
C LYS A 367 22.61 5.84 -25.87
N ILE A 368 23.89 5.81 -25.54
CA ILE A 368 24.32 5.68 -24.15
C ILE A 368 24.05 7.04 -23.45
N PRO A 369 23.24 7.07 -22.39
CA PRO A 369 22.92 8.29 -21.65
C PRO A 369 24.12 8.74 -20.80
N ASP A 370 24.30 10.05 -20.62
CA ASP A 370 25.29 10.57 -19.68
C ASP A 370 24.83 10.49 -18.21
N LYS A 371 23.55 10.21 -17.99
CA LYS A 371 22.96 9.96 -16.67
C LYS A 371 22.32 8.57 -16.67
N LEU A 372 22.99 7.60 -16.05
CA LEU A 372 22.51 6.22 -15.94
C LEU A 372 21.64 6.03 -14.69
N TYR A 373 20.65 5.14 -14.79
CA TYR A 373 19.82 4.78 -13.64
C TYR A 373 20.66 4.07 -12.58
N GLY A 374 20.44 4.37 -11.29
CA GLY A 374 21.07 3.65 -10.18
C GLY A 374 22.46 4.14 -9.77
N LEU A 375 23.14 4.98 -10.56
CA LEU A 375 24.48 5.50 -10.23
C LEU A 375 24.45 6.79 -9.38
N GLU A 376 23.36 7.53 -9.41
CA GLU A 376 23.16 8.72 -8.58
C GLU A 376 22.34 8.39 -7.33
N ASN A 377 22.56 9.11 -6.22
CA ASN A 377 21.95 8.85 -4.89
C ASN A 377 20.41 8.93 -4.82
N ASN A 378 19.70 9.11 -5.93
CA ASN A 378 18.25 9.33 -5.98
C ASN A 378 17.43 8.18 -6.62
N SER A 379 18.06 7.06 -7.01
CA SER A 379 17.34 5.91 -7.58
C SER A 379 16.68 5.04 -6.51
N ASN A 380 15.40 5.31 -6.26
CA ASN A 380 14.64 4.62 -5.19
C ASN A 380 14.49 3.10 -5.38
N TYR A 381 14.53 2.61 -6.63
CA TYR A 381 14.10 1.26 -6.98
C TYR A 381 15.21 0.37 -7.57
N GLN A 382 16.45 0.86 -7.62
CA GLN A 382 17.60 0.04 -8.01
C GLN A 382 17.79 -1.11 -7.01
N SER A 383 18.16 -2.28 -7.52
CA SER A 383 18.42 -3.50 -6.74
C SER A 383 17.24 -3.95 -5.87
N GLN A 384 16.02 -3.53 -6.21
CA GLN A 384 14.84 -3.97 -5.47
C GLN A 384 14.50 -5.44 -5.77
N PHE A 385 13.86 -6.07 -4.79
CA PHE A 385 13.30 -7.41 -4.88
C PHE A 385 11.99 -7.45 -4.08
N GLY A 386 11.15 -8.43 -4.41
CA GLY A 386 9.85 -8.64 -3.79
C GLY A 386 8.84 -7.53 -4.09
N PRO A 387 7.58 -7.70 -3.63
CA PRO A 387 6.58 -6.66 -3.74
C PRO A 387 7.05 -5.45 -2.90
N ARG A 388 6.84 -4.22 -3.38
CA ARG A 388 7.35 -3.04 -2.67
C ARG A 388 6.44 -1.84 -2.83
N ALA A 389 6.06 -1.25 -1.70
CA ALA A 389 5.29 -0.01 -1.65
C ALA A 389 6.07 1.22 -2.19
N ALA A 390 5.38 2.34 -2.35
CA ALA A 390 5.96 3.60 -2.80
C ALA A 390 7.05 4.13 -1.84
N LYS A 391 7.93 5.02 -2.33
CA LYS A 391 9.03 5.60 -1.53
C LYS A 391 8.61 6.25 -0.20
N TYR A 392 7.36 6.69 -0.08
CA TYR A 392 6.83 7.35 1.13
C TYR A 392 6.72 6.39 2.32
N PHE A 393 6.70 5.08 2.06
CA PHE A 393 6.65 4.06 3.10
C PHE A 393 8.05 3.63 3.52
N SER A 394 8.20 3.28 4.80
CA SER A 394 9.40 2.57 5.23
C SER A 394 9.47 1.18 4.57
N THR A 395 10.64 0.54 4.60
CA THR A 395 10.77 -0.84 4.13
C THR A 395 9.89 -1.79 4.94
N PHE A 396 9.29 -2.77 4.27
CA PHE A 396 8.56 -3.84 4.93
C PHE A 396 9.51 -4.71 5.76
N ASP A 397 9.17 -4.97 7.01
CA ASP A 397 9.78 -6.02 7.81
C ASP A 397 9.09 -7.33 7.46
N TRP A 398 9.65 -8.09 6.51
CA TRP A 398 9.02 -9.30 5.97
C TRP A 398 8.69 -10.34 7.05
N LYS A 399 9.59 -10.51 8.01
CA LYS A 399 9.41 -11.44 9.12
C LYS A 399 8.24 -11.01 10.00
N ASN A 400 8.15 -9.71 10.31
CA ASN A 400 7.01 -9.19 11.06
C ASN A 400 5.71 -9.31 10.26
N ALA A 401 5.71 -8.92 8.99
CA ALA A 401 4.54 -8.95 8.13
C ALA A 401 3.98 -10.38 7.99
N ALA A 402 4.82 -11.36 7.70
CA ALA A 402 4.42 -12.78 7.61
C ALA A 402 3.80 -13.28 8.93
N LYS A 403 4.39 -12.91 10.07
CA LYS A 403 3.86 -13.26 11.40
C LYS A 403 2.51 -12.58 11.66
N THR A 404 2.41 -11.28 11.39
CA THR A 404 1.18 -10.49 11.56
C THR A 404 0.07 -11.04 10.67
N TYR A 405 0.35 -11.43 9.43
CA TYR A 405 -0.62 -12.13 8.58
C TYR A 405 -1.16 -13.39 9.24
N GLY A 406 -0.27 -14.25 9.76
CA GLY A 406 -0.67 -15.45 10.48
C GLY A 406 -1.63 -15.16 11.64
N LYS A 407 -1.41 -14.04 12.35
CA LYS A 407 -2.30 -13.57 13.43
C LYS A 407 -3.60 -12.95 12.93
N LEU A 408 -3.62 -12.28 11.78
CA LEU A 408 -4.77 -11.48 11.35
C LEU A 408 -5.63 -12.14 10.25
N LYS A 409 -5.17 -13.26 9.65
CA LYS A 409 -5.85 -13.94 8.53
C LYS A 409 -7.17 -14.64 8.89
N HIS A 410 -7.59 -14.62 10.15
CA HIS A 410 -8.81 -15.29 10.59
C HIS A 410 -9.98 -14.31 10.72
N SER A 411 -11.19 -14.82 10.52
CA SER A 411 -12.40 -14.05 10.81
C SER A 411 -12.67 -14.02 12.31
N VAL A 412 -13.07 -12.86 12.80
CA VAL A 412 -13.40 -12.58 14.20
C VAL A 412 -14.84 -12.12 14.33
N MET A 413 -15.47 -12.41 15.46
CA MET A 413 -16.81 -11.93 15.76
C MET A 413 -16.80 -10.41 15.99
N VAL A 414 -17.71 -9.72 15.32
CA VAL A 414 -17.90 -8.28 15.41
C VAL A 414 -19.38 -7.94 15.46
N GLU A 415 -19.70 -6.74 15.95
CA GLU A 415 -21.07 -6.20 15.99
C GLU A 415 -21.10 -4.69 15.69
N ASP A 416 -22.26 -4.13 15.29
CA ASP A 416 -22.46 -2.69 15.06
C ASP A 416 -22.06 -1.87 16.29
N ALA A 417 -21.03 -1.03 16.13
CA ALA A 417 -20.48 -0.22 17.20
C ALA A 417 -21.54 0.69 17.86
N ARG A 418 -22.49 1.20 17.08
CA ARG A 418 -23.58 2.07 17.58
C ARG A 418 -24.60 1.28 18.38
N LEU A 419 -24.85 0.03 18.03
CA LEU A 419 -25.76 -0.82 18.77
C LEU A 419 -25.17 -1.16 20.15
N LEU A 420 -23.93 -1.63 20.18
CA LEU A 420 -23.23 -1.94 21.44
C LEU A 420 -23.07 -0.71 22.34
N THR A 421 -22.76 0.46 21.76
CA THR A 421 -22.65 1.70 22.52
C THR A 421 -24.01 2.16 23.08
N LYS A 422 -25.13 1.86 22.40
CA LYS A 422 -26.49 2.19 22.89
C LYS A 422 -26.98 1.27 24.01
N LEU A 423 -26.47 0.05 24.09
CA LEU A 423 -26.77 -0.87 25.20
C LEU A 423 -26.14 -0.41 26.52
N ARG A 424 -25.22 0.55 26.45
CA ARG A 424 -24.50 1.11 27.58
C ARG A 424 -25.08 2.43 28.04
N SER A 425 -25.15 2.62 29.35
CA SER A 425 -25.53 3.90 29.96
C SER A 425 -24.32 4.84 30.03
N ASN A 426 -23.11 4.29 30.21
CA ASN A 426 -21.85 5.03 30.21
C ASN A 426 -21.13 4.81 28.88
N GLY A 427 -20.83 5.89 28.14
CA GLY A 427 -20.22 5.77 26.80
C GLY A 427 -18.84 5.09 26.83
N LEU A 428 -17.90 5.60 27.63
CA LEU A 428 -16.52 5.12 27.73
C LEU A 428 -16.21 4.62 29.14
N GLY A 429 -15.23 3.73 29.26
CA GLY A 429 -14.77 3.12 30.52
C GLY A 429 -15.41 1.75 30.79
N TYR A 430 -15.23 1.24 32.01
CA TYR A 430 -15.88 0.03 32.51
C TYR A 430 -17.29 0.34 33.02
N GLU A 431 -18.26 -0.51 32.69
CA GLU A 431 -19.64 -0.40 33.15
C GLU A 431 -20.12 -1.76 33.69
N PRO A 432 -20.51 -1.84 34.98
CA PRO A 432 -21.15 -3.02 35.53
C PRO A 432 -22.43 -3.38 34.76
N ILE A 433 -22.66 -4.68 34.56
CA ILE A 433 -23.85 -5.18 33.86
C ILE A 433 -24.86 -5.77 34.85
N SER A 434 -26.15 -5.51 34.64
CA SER A 434 -27.24 -6.16 35.36
C SER A 434 -27.65 -7.46 34.65
N GLU A 435 -28.28 -8.39 35.36
CA GLU A 435 -28.75 -9.67 34.79
C GLU A 435 -29.63 -9.47 33.53
N ASP A 436 -30.59 -8.54 33.56
CA ASP A 436 -31.45 -8.24 32.40
C ASP A 436 -30.67 -7.75 31.17
N LEU A 437 -29.62 -6.95 31.40
CA LEU A 437 -28.80 -6.40 30.31
C LEU A 437 -27.81 -7.45 29.79
N GLU A 438 -27.31 -8.32 30.66
CA GLU A 438 -26.51 -9.49 30.28
C GLU A 438 -27.30 -10.42 29.36
N GLU A 439 -28.52 -10.80 29.74
CA GLU A 439 -29.36 -11.66 28.90
C GLU A 439 -29.63 -11.01 27.53
N THR A 440 -29.93 -9.72 27.52
CA THR A 440 -30.17 -8.94 26.29
C THR A 440 -28.91 -8.89 25.40
N LEU A 441 -27.74 -8.59 25.97
CA LEU A 441 -26.48 -8.49 25.25
C LEU A 441 -26.04 -9.84 24.69
N ILE A 442 -26.10 -10.90 25.50
CA ILE A 442 -25.71 -12.24 25.07
C ILE A 442 -26.66 -12.75 23.98
N LYS A 443 -27.95 -12.47 24.08
CA LYS A 443 -28.91 -12.78 23.02
C LYS A 443 -28.57 -12.03 21.72
N GLU A 444 -28.31 -10.72 21.81
CA GLU A 444 -27.91 -9.91 20.65
C GLU A 444 -26.66 -10.48 19.96
N LEU A 445 -25.61 -10.77 20.73
CA LEU A 445 -24.37 -11.32 20.19
C LEU A 445 -24.55 -12.71 19.58
N ASN A 446 -25.48 -13.53 20.08
CA ASN A 446 -25.74 -14.85 19.52
C ASN A 446 -26.62 -14.80 18.26
N GLU A 447 -27.54 -13.84 18.16
CA GLU A 447 -28.51 -13.76 17.06
C GLU A 447 -28.03 -12.88 15.89
N ASN A 448 -27.32 -11.78 16.18
CA ASN A 448 -27.04 -10.73 15.20
C ASN A 448 -25.54 -10.51 14.92
N ALA A 449 -24.64 -10.90 15.83
CA ALA A 449 -23.21 -10.72 15.58
C ALA A 449 -22.78 -11.52 14.37
N PHE A 450 -21.84 -10.95 13.62
CA PHE A 450 -21.34 -11.53 12.39
C PHE A 450 -19.82 -11.63 12.43
N TYR A 451 -19.26 -12.33 11.43
CA TYR A 451 -17.83 -12.56 11.36
C TYR A 451 -17.24 -11.81 10.20
N HIS A 452 -16.21 -11.02 10.49
CA HIS A 452 -15.45 -10.28 9.49
C HIS A 452 -13.97 -10.61 9.62
N MET A 453 -13.19 -10.43 8.55
CA MET A 453 -11.74 -10.64 8.60
C MET A 453 -11.13 -9.68 9.61
N ARG A 454 -10.38 -10.21 10.59
CA ARG A 454 -9.74 -9.40 11.65
C ARG A 454 -8.91 -8.27 11.04
N TYR A 455 -8.20 -8.59 9.98
CA TYR A 455 -7.39 -7.65 9.23
C TYR A 455 -8.11 -6.34 8.87
N ASP A 456 -9.37 -6.43 8.45
CA ASP A 456 -10.19 -5.29 8.04
C ASP A 456 -10.77 -4.55 9.27
N CYS A 457 -11.02 -5.27 10.37
CA CYS A 457 -11.63 -4.73 11.59
C CYS A 457 -10.68 -3.89 12.44
N GLU A 458 -9.36 -4.11 12.34
CA GLU A 458 -8.35 -3.38 13.12
C GLU A 458 -8.29 -1.86 12.80
N SER A 459 -9.02 -1.41 11.76
CA SER A 459 -9.12 -0.01 11.35
C SER A 459 -10.55 0.45 11.05
N ASP A 460 -11.57 -0.36 11.34
CA ASP A 460 -12.97 -0.03 11.07
C ASP A 460 -13.73 0.23 12.36
N GLU A 461 -13.92 1.52 12.70
CA GLU A 461 -14.64 1.95 13.92
C GLU A 461 -16.17 1.82 13.79
N LEU A 462 -16.70 1.37 12.65
CA LEU A 462 -18.14 1.09 12.50
C LEU A 462 -18.55 -0.24 13.14
N VAL A 463 -17.58 -1.12 13.38
CA VAL A 463 -17.77 -2.42 14.02
C VAL A 463 -16.85 -2.54 15.23
N LEU A 464 -17.31 -3.19 16.29
CA LEU A 464 -16.46 -3.52 17.44
C LEU A 464 -16.21 -5.01 17.47
N GLN A 465 -14.93 -5.37 17.61
CA GLN A 465 -14.48 -6.74 17.81
C GLN A 465 -14.78 -7.17 19.25
N ILE A 466 -15.50 -8.29 19.41
CA ILE A 466 -15.92 -8.78 20.73
C ILE A 466 -14.76 -9.52 21.40
N ILE A 467 -14.36 -9.05 22.58
CA ILE A 467 -13.25 -9.61 23.37
C ILE A 467 -13.75 -10.02 24.76
N PRO A 468 -13.90 -11.31 25.05
CA PRO A 468 -13.96 -11.78 26.42
C PRO A 468 -12.64 -11.47 27.11
N TYR A 469 -12.69 -10.68 28.19
CA TYR A 469 -11.54 -10.25 28.97
C TYR A 469 -11.71 -10.71 30.41
N VAL A 470 -10.93 -11.71 30.80
CA VAL A 470 -11.06 -12.44 32.06
C VAL A 470 -10.01 -11.97 33.06
N ILE A 471 -10.45 -11.51 34.22
CA ILE A 471 -9.60 -11.26 35.37
C ILE A 471 -9.62 -12.51 36.26
N VAL A 472 -8.44 -13.09 36.48
CA VAL A 472 -8.28 -14.27 37.32
C VAL A 472 -7.81 -13.85 38.70
N PHE A 473 -8.66 -14.04 39.71
CA PHE A 473 -8.36 -13.78 41.11
C PHE A 473 -7.83 -15.04 41.80
N GLY A 474 -6.83 -14.87 42.67
CA GLY A 474 -6.46 -15.90 43.64
C GLY A 474 -7.32 -15.82 44.90
N VAL A 475 -6.99 -16.64 45.90
CA VAL A 475 -7.73 -16.68 47.19
C VAL A 475 -7.25 -15.63 48.20
N ASN A 476 -6.14 -14.93 47.92
CA ASN A 476 -5.46 -14.05 48.88
C ASN A 476 -5.59 -12.57 48.52
N ASN A 477 -6.75 -12.16 47.97
CA ASN A 477 -6.97 -10.78 47.50
C ASN A 477 -5.90 -10.34 46.46
N ASP A 478 -5.57 -11.27 45.56
CA ASP A 478 -4.56 -11.17 44.51
C ASP A 478 -5.17 -11.43 43.13
N VAL A 479 -4.53 -10.88 42.10
CA VAL A 479 -4.93 -10.97 40.70
C VAL A 479 -3.77 -11.51 39.88
N PHE A 480 -4.06 -12.33 38.87
CA PHE A 480 -3.04 -12.71 37.91
C PHE A 480 -2.58 -11.48 37.11
N HIS A 481 -1.31 -11.13 37.31
CA HIS A 481 -0.63 -10.04 36.66
C HIS A 481 0.46 -10.59 35.75
N TYR A 482 0.70 -9.93 34.61
CA TYR A 482 1.82 -10.26 33.74
C TYR A 482 2.34 -9.03 32.98
N VAL A 483 3.51 -9.19 32.36
CA VAL A 483 4.12 -8.18 31.49
C VAL A 483 4.21 -8.74 30.07
N ARG A 484 3.76 -7.97 29.07
CA ARG A 484 3.89 -8.35 27.66
C ARG A 484 5.36 -8.43 27.26
N ALA A 485 5.70 -9.44 26.46
CA ALA A 485 7.06 -9.61 25.97
C ALA A 485 7.56 -8.38 25.21
N ASN A 486 8.82 -7.98 25.47
CA ASN A 486 9.53 -6.90 24.77
C ASN A 486 10.14 -7.35 23.44
N SER A 487 9.44 -8.23 22.72
CA SER A 487 9.96 -8.86 21.51
C SER A 487 8.87 -8.98 20.46
N ILE A 488 9.17 -8.53 19.25
CA ILE A 488 8.27 -8.71 18.11
C ILE A 488 8.10 -10.19 17.77
N ILE A 489 9.15 -10.99 18.02
CA ILE A 489 9.15 -12.43 17.82
C ILE A 489 8.23 -13.13 18.81
N ASP A 490 8.05 -12.59 20.01
CA ASP A 490 7.17 -13.19 21.02
C ASP A 490 5.74 -12.64 20.93
N TYR A 491 5.55 -11.31 20.90
CA TYR A 491 4.23 -10.69 21.01
C TYR A 491 3.65 -10.12 19.69
N GLY A 492 4.48 -9.63 18.78
CA GLY A 492 4.04 -9.18 17.44
C GLY A 492 3.40 -7.78 17.37
N ASP A 493 3.05 -7.15 18.50
CA ASP A 493 2.58 -5.75 18.53
C ASP A 493 3.51 -4.88 19.40
N LYS A 494 4.33 -4.05 18.74
CA LYS A 494 5.31 -3.17 19.40
C LYS A 494 4.68 -2.16 20.35
N ARG A 495 3.39 -1.82 20.16
CA ARG A 495 2.70 -0.79 20.93
C ARG A 495 2.46 -1.19 22.39
N LEU A 496 2.47 -2.49 22.69
CA LEU A 496 2.22 -3.02 24.04
C LEU A 496 3.45 -3.70 24.66
N PHE A 497 4.63 -3.60 24.03
CA PHE A 497 5.86 -4.15 24.59
C PHE A 497 6.11 -3.65 26.01
N GLY A 498 6.28 -4.61 26.93
CA GLY A 498 6.65 -4.32 28.31
C GLY A 498 5.53 -3.70 29.12
N LYS A 499 4.32 -3.64 28.57
CA LYS A 499 3.15 -3.18 29.30
C LYS A 499 2.65 -4.27 30.24
N HIS A 500 2.14 -3.81 31.36
CA HIS A 500 1.55 -4.64 32.40
C HIS A 500 0.07 -4.87 32.07
N SER A 501 -0.42 -6.08 32.32
CA SER A 501 -1.84 -6.42 32.17
C SER A 501 -2.32 -7.26 33.36
N ILE A 502 -3.63 -7.16 33.63
CA ILE A 502 -4.33 -7.86 34.73
C ILE A 502 -5.44 -8.78 34.22
N GLY A 503 -5.57 -8.93 32.90
CA GLY A 503 -6.59 -9.78 32.32
C GLY A 503 -6.16 -10.40 31.00
N ILE A 504 -6.83 -11.50 30.70
CA ILE A 504 -6.58 -12.39 29.58
C ILE A 504 -7.74 -12.23 28.62
N GLY A 505 -7.47 -11.94 27.36
CA GLY A 505 -8.55 -11.81 26.39
C GLY A 505 -8.06 -11.90 24.97
N GLY A 506 -8.95 -12.37 24.11
CA GLY A 506 -8.68 -12.53 22.69
C GLY A 506 -9.95 -12.63 21.87
N HIS A 507 -9.76 -12.74 20.56
CA HIS A 507 -10.84 -12.67 19.59
C HIS A 507 -11.66 -13.96 19.53
N LEU A 508 -12.97 -13.82 19.41
CA LEU A 508 -13.89 -14.93 19.15
C LEU A 508 -13.84 -15.35 17.69
N ARG A 509 -13.74 -16.66 17.43
CA ARG A 509 -13.60 -17.25 16.09
C ARG A 509 -14.80 -18.13 15.76
N LYS A 510 -15.07 -18.33 14.46
CA LYS A 510 -16.13 -19.27 14.01
C LYS A 510 -15.94 -20.69 14.55
N SER A 511 -14.69 -21.10 14.77
CA SER A 511 -14.33 -22.40 15.35
C SER A 511 -14.77 -22.58 16.80
N ASP A 512 -15.13 -21.49 17.50
CA ASP A 512 -15.56 -21.54 18.91
C ASP A 512 -17.05 -21.96 19.05
N SER A 513 -17.72 -22.27 17.95
CA SER A 513 -19.09 -22.80 17.90
C SER A 513 -19.31 -24.04 18.78
N PRO A 514 -20.52 -24.29 19.32
CA PRO A 514 -21.72 -23.45 19.26
C PRO A 514 -21.78 -22.33 20.30
N ASN A 515 -21.07 -22.47 21.43
CA ASN A 515 -21.05 -21.48 22.51
C ASN A 515 -19.85 -20.55 22.34
N TYR A 516 -19.88 -19.70 21.31
CA TYR A 516 -18.72 -18.93 20.83
C TYR A 516 -18.00 -18.16 21.94
N ILE A 517 -18.73 -17.43 22.79
CA ILE A 517 -18.15 -16.60 23.86
C ILE A 517 -17.43 -17.46 24.89
N ILE A 518 -18.11 -18.46 25.45
CA ILE A 518 -17.57 -19.31 26.52
C ILE A 518 -16.40 -20.17 25.99
N ASN A 519 -16.57 -20.79 24.83
CA ASN A 519 -15.55 -21.64 24.23
C ASN A 519 -14.31 -20.82 23.81
N GLY A 520 -14.52 -19.65 23.22
CA GLY A 520 -13.44 -18.74 22.84
C GLY A 520 -12.69 -18.22 24.05
N MET A 521 -13.42 -17.79 25.10
CA MET A 521 -12.83 -17.39 26.38
C MET A 521 -11.98 -18.50 27.00
N ASN A 522 -12.52 -19.72 27.10
CA ASN A 522 -11.80 -20.87 27.65
C ASN A 522 -10.56 -21.22 26.82
N ARG A 523 -10.66 -21.16 25.48
CA ARG A 523 -9.52 -21.33 24.58
C ARG A 523 -8.41 -20.32 24.90
N GLU A 524 -8.73 -19.03 24.94
CA GLU A 524 -7.76 -17.97 25.24
C GLU A 524 -7.13 -18.15 26.64
N ILE A 525 -7.92 -18.50 27.66
CA ILE A 525 -7.39 -18.83 28.99
C ILE A 525 -6.37 -19.97 28.91
N THR A 526 -6.70 -21.07 28.22
CA THR A 526 -5.82 -22.24 28.15
C THR A 526 -4.58 -22.03 27.27
N GLU A 527 -4.68 -21.18 26.25
CA GLU A 527 -3.55 -20.79 25.40
C GLU A 527 -2.57 -19.88 26.17
N GLU A 528 -3.08 -18.89 26.91
CA GLU A 528 -2.23 -17.88 27.56
C GLU A 528 -1.72 -18.28 28.95
N ILE A 529 -2.48 -19.05 29.74
CA ILE A 529 -2.11 -19.38 31.13
C ILE A 529 -2.24 -20.86 31.48
N LYS A 530 -1.45 -21.27 32.48
CA LYS A 530 -1.47 -22.59 33.09
C LYS A 530 -1.77 -22.43 34.58
N ILE A 531 -2.73 -23.20 35.07
CA ILE A 531 -3.08 -23.27 36.49
C ILE A 531 -2.58 -24.59 37.05
N GLU A 532 -1.76 -24.51 38.10
CA GLU A 532 -1.20 -25.67 38.79
C GLU A 532 -1.75 -25.78 40.21
N ASN A 533 -1.97 -27.03 40.66
CA ASN A 533 -2.41 -27.35 42.02
C ASN A 533 -3.72 -26.67 42.44
N GLY A 534 -4.63 -26.44 41.50
CA GLY A 534 -5.94 -25.84 41.77
C GLY A 534 -6.89 -25.93 40.60
N ILE A 535 -8.07 -25.33 40.77
CA ILE A 535 -9.15 -25.29 39.78
C ILE A 535 -9.52 -23.82 39.54
N LEU A 536 -9.95 -23.50 38.31
CA LEU A 536 -10.55 -22.22 37.98
C LEU A 536 -12.08 -22.33 38.11
N SER A 537 -12.71 -21.40 38.80
CA SER A 537 -14.17 -21.30 38.85
C SER A 537 -14.73 -21.00 37.47
N GLU A 538 -16.01 -21.27 37.28
CA GLU A 538 -16.73 -20.82 36.08
C GLU A 538 -16.63 -19.28 35.99
N PRO A 539 -16.17 -18.71 34.86
CA PRO A 539 -16.06 -17.27 34.73
C PRO A 539 -17.45 -16.61 34.71
N LYS A 540 -17.61 -15.54 35.49
CA LYS A 540 -18.84 -14.76 35.59
C LYS A 540 -18.71 -13.43 34.85
N LEU A 541 -19.66 -13.09 33.99
CA LEU A 541 -19.73 -11.77 33.35
C LEU A 541 -20.11 -10.73 34.40
N VAL A 542 -19.36 -9.63 34.48
CA VAL A 542 -19.57 -8.58 35.49
C VAL A 542 -19.59 -7.18 34.91
N GLY A 543 -19.37 -7.03 33.62
CA GLY A 543 -19.55 -5.75 32.96
C GLY A 543 -19.05 -5.72 31.53
N THR A 544 -19.09 -4.52 30.95
CA THR A 544 -18.61 -4.23 29.61
C THR A 544 -17.57 -3.11 29.64
N LEU A 545 -16.74 -3.00 28.61
CA LEU A 545 -15.72 -1.98 28.52
C LEU A 545 -15.53 -1.50 27.07
N ILE A 546 -15.52 -0.17 26.90
CA ILE A 546 -15.09 0.52 25.66
C ILE A 546 -14.08 1.59 26.07
N ALA A 547 -13.04 1.76 25.27
CA ALA A 547 -12.05 2.82 25.43
C ALA A 547 -11.71 3.44 24.08
N ASP A 548 -11.15 4.66 24.07
CA ASP A 548 -10.82 5.38 22.84
C ASP A 548 -9.42 6.00 22.82
N ASP A 549 -8.62 5.74 23.87
CA ASP A 549 -7.28 6.29 24.08
C ASP A 549 -6.33 5.99 22.91
N LYS A 550 -6.43 4.80 22.30
CA LYS A 550 -5.56 4.37 21.17
C LYS A 550 -6.40 3.82 20.02
N PRO A 551 -5.84 3.77 18.78
CA PRO A 551 -6.52 3.17 17.63
C PRO A 551 -7.03 1.74 17.88
N VAL A 552 -6.26 0.92 18.59
CA VAL A 552 -6.69 -0.43 18.97
C VAL A 552 -7.86 -0.40 19.95
N ASP A 553 -7.96 0.59 20.84
CA ASP A 553 -9.03 0.65 21.83
C ASP A 553 -10.38 0.95 21.16
N ARG A 554 -10.38 1.76 20.08
CA ARG A 554 -11.58 2.23 19.37
C ARG A 554 -12.32 1.17 18.55
N VAL A 555 -11.73 -0.01 18.39
CA VAL A 555 -12.28 -1.09 17.54
C VAL A 555 -12.59 -2.37 18.33
N HIS A 556 -12.55 -2.31 19.67
CA HIS A 556 -12.80 -3.47 20.54
C HIS A 556 -13.89 -3.19 21.57
N PHE A 557 -14.70 -4.21 21.85
CA PHE A 557 -15.70 -4.23 22.91
C PHE A 557 -15.38 -5.33 23.91
N GLY A 558 -15.08 -4.94 25.14
CA GLY A 558 -14.70 -5.86 26.21
C GLY A 558 -15.92 -6.43 26.92
N LEU A 559 -16.05 -7.75 26.97
CA LEU A 559 -16.90 -8.46 27.92
C LEU A 559 -16.05 -8.82 29.13
N ILE A 560 -16.27 -8.15 30.26
CA ILE A 560 -15.41 -8.29 31.43
C ILE A 560 -15.89 -9.43 32.29
N TYR A 561 -15.12 -10.51 32.32
CA TYR A 561 -15.36 -11.68 33.14
C TYR A 561 -14.42 -11.71 34.35
N ILE A 562 -14.87 -12.37 35.41
CA ILE A 562 -14.04 -12.68 36.57
C ILE A 562 -14.09 -14.17 36.85
N ALA A 563 -12.96 -14.74 37.24
CA ALA A 563 -12.86 -16.13 37.67
C ALA A 563 -11.92 -16.22 38.88
N LYS A 564 -12.13 -17.22 39.74
CA LYS A 564 -11.34 -17.41 40.96
C LYS A 564 -10.61 -18.74 40.91
N THR A 565 -9.38 -18.76 41.42
CA THR A 565 -8.61 -19.99 41.55
C THR A 565 -7.95 -20.11 42.92
N ASN A 566 -7.85 -21.35 43.40
CA ASN A 566 -7.05 -21.72 44.56
C ASN A 566 -5.65 -22.24 44.17
N GLY A 567 -5.35 -22.30 42.87
CA GLY A 567 -4.07 -22.75 42.34
C GLY A 567 -3.09 -21.61 42.10
N GLN A 568 -1.89 -21.97 41.64
CA GLN A 568 -0.91 -21.01 41.15
C GLN A 568 -1.11 -20.80 39.66
N VAL A 569 -1.00 -19.55 39.20
CA VAL A 569 -1.22 -19.18 37.79
C VAL A 569 0.09 -18.73 37.16
N TYR A 570 0.42 -19.30 36.01
CA TYR A 570 1.65 -19.00 35.26
C TYR A 570 1.35 -18.73 33.78
N PRO A 571 2.18 -17.92 33.11
CA PRO A 571 2.19 -17.84 31.65
C PRO A 571 2.37 -19.21 30.98
N ASN A 572 1.58 -19.50 29.95
CA ASN A 572 1.69 -20.69 29.11
C ASN A 572 2.17 -20.36 27.67
N GLU A 573 2.38 -19.08 27.37
CA GLU A 573 2.92 -18.64 26.09
C GLU A 573 4.09 -17.64 26.22
N ASN A 574 4.91 -17.57 25.18
CA ASN A 574 6.09 -16.71 25.17
C ASN A 574 5.76 -15.21 25.18
N ALA A 575 4.54 -14.84 24.77
CA ALA A 575 4.06 -13.47 24.72
C ALA A 575 3.83 -12.86 26.11
N LEU A 576 3.65 -13.70 27.14
CA LEU A 576 3.50 -13.29 28.54
C LEU A 576 4.81 -13.56 29.29
N LYS A 577 5.41 -12.52 29.86
CA LYS A 577 6.62 -12.60 30.69
C LYS A 577 6.28 -12.26 32.13
N THR A 578 7.07 -12.82 33.05
CA THR A 578 7.05 -12.50 34.49
C THR A 578 5.64 -12.50 35.10
N GLY A 579 4.81 -13.47 34.73
CA GLY A 579 3.41 -13.55 35.19
C GLY A 579 3.24 -14.35 36.48
N GLY A 580 2.34 -13.90 37.35
CA GLY A 580 2.00 -14.53 38.62
C GLY A 580 0.88 -13.78 39.37
N LEU A 581 0.43 -14.34 40.49
CA LEU A 581 -0.54 -13.67 41.37
C LEU A 581 0.15 -12.51 42.12
N MET A 582 -0.46 -11.32 42.06
CA MET A 582 0.02 -10.11 42.73
C MET A 582 -1.13 -9.48 43.53
N SER A 583 -0.83 -8.96 44.72
CA SER A 583 -1.86 -8.37 45.58
C SER A 583 -2.56 -7.19 44.91
N ILE A 584 -3.88 -7.03 45.14
CA ILE A 584 -4.63 -5.88 44.60
C ILE A 584 -4.03 -4.56 45.10
N GLU A 585 -3.54 -4.51 46.34
CA GLU A 585 -2.89 -3.32 46.91
C GLU A 585 -1.63 -2.92 46.14
N ASP A 586 -0.77 -3.88 45.79
CA ASP A 586 0.44 -3.62 45.01
C ASP A 586 0.09 -3.19 43.58
N ILE A 587 -0.89 -3.85 42.94
CA ILE A 587 -1.36 -3.47 41.60
C ILE A 587 -1.93 -2.05 41.59
N THR A 588 -2.75 -1.68 42.57
CA THR A 588 -3.30 -0.32 42.68
C THR A 588 -2.19 0.71 42.89
N ARG A 589 -1.24 0.43 43.78
CA ARG A 589 -0.10 1.31 44.05
C ARG A 589 0.78 1.49 42.81
N ASP A 590 1.03 0.43 42.05
CA ASP A 590 1.84 0.48 40.83
C ASP A 590 1.10 1.21 39.70
N GLY A 591 -0.21 0.99 39.57
CA GLY A 591 -1.07 1.67 38.61
C GLY A 591 -1.15 3.19 38.80
N GLU A 592 -1.08 3.66 40.05
CA GLU A 592 -1.03 5.09 40.39
C GLU A 592 0.34 5.74 40.11
N ARG A 593 1.42 4.96 40.12
CA ARG A 593 2.81 5.47 40.07
C ARG A 593 3.45 5.40 38.69
N ASP A 594 2.95 4.58 37.76
CA ASP A 594 3.59 4.35 36.47
C ASP A 594 2.60 4.15 35.31
N GLN A 595 2.87 4.77 34.14
CA GLN A 595 2.01 4.68 32.95
C GLN A 595 2.12 3.35 32.20
N LYS A 596 2.66 2.29 32.82
CA LYS A 596 3.05 1.03 32.14
C LYS A 596 1.93 0.03 31.91
N TYR A 597 0.73 0.23 32.43
CA TYR A 597 -0.39 -0.69 32.18
C TYR A 597 -1.05 -0.49 30.80
N GLU A 598 -1.61 -1.56 30.24
CA GLU A 598 -2.51 -1.51 29.09
C GLU A 598 -3.78 -0.69 29.40
N THR A 599 -4.44 -0.15 28.37
CA THR A 599 -5.59 0.76 28.54
C THR A 599 -6.71 0.13 29.37
N TRP A 600 -7.13 -1.09 29.04
CA TRP A 600 -8.22 -1.79 29.75
C TRP A 600 -7.83 -2.14 31.18
N SER A 601 -6.58 -2.56 31.41
CA SER A 601 -6.06 -2.78 32.76
C SER A 601 -6.12 -1.51 33.61
N LYS A 602 -5.67 -0.36 33.08
CA LYS A 602 -5.76 0.93 33.81
C LYS A 602 -7.19 1.29 34.19
N ILE A 603 -8.14 1.06 33.29
CA ILE A 603 -9.56 1.33 33.53
C ILE A 603 -10.10 0.40 34.63
N LEU A 604 -9.67 -0.87 34.67
CA LEU A 604 -10.19 -1.88 35.59
C LEU A 604 -9.51 -1.88 36.98
N ILE A 605 -8.27 -1.41 37.11
CA ILE A 605 -7.52 -1.37 38.38
C ILE A 605 -8.32 -0.71 39.52
N PRO A 606 -8.95 0.47 39.35
CA PRO A 606 -9.76 1.09 40.40
C PRO A 606 -10.96 0.26 40.85
N HIS A 607 -11.41 -0.68 40.02
CA HIS A 607 -12.58 -1.53 40.29
C HIS A 607 -12.22 -2.89 40.89
N LEU A 608 -10.94 -3.28 40.92
CA LEU A 608 -10.47 -4.59 41.40
C LEU A 608 -11.01 -4.97 42.80
N PRO A 609 -11.04 -4.09 43.82
CA PRO A 609 -11.59 -4.47 45.13
C PRO A 609 -13.08 -4.85 45.09
N THR A 610 -13.86 -4.22 44.20
CA THR A 610 -15.27 -4.54 44.02
C THR A 610 -15.44 -5.82 43.20
N LEU A 611 -14.64 -5.97 42.13
CA LEU A 611 -14.64 -7.17 41.29
C LEU A 611 -14.23 -8.42 42.07
N TYR A 612 -13.25 -8.33 42.96
CA TYR A 612 -12.84 -9.42 43.85
C TYR A 612 -14.00 -9.90 44.72
N ARG A 613 -14.76 -8.98 45.34
CA ARG A 613 -15.94 -9.34 46.13
C ARG A 613 -17.03 -10.03 45.30
N LEU A 614 -17.18 -9.68 44.02
CA LEU A 614 -18.14 -10.32 43.13
C LEU A 614 -17.71 -11.75 42.71
N SER A 615 -16.44 -12.11 42.93
CA SER A 615 -15.91 -13.45 42.71
C SER A 615 -16.04 -14.39 43.91
N GLU A 616 -16.47 -13.87 45.07
CA GLU A 616 -16.62 -14.63 46.32
C GLU A 616 -17.84 -15.55 46.34
#